data_AF-A0A7S2HQP8-F1
#
_entry.id   AF-A0A7S2HQP8-F1
#
_cell.length_a   1.000
_cell.length_b   1.000
_cell.length_c   1.000
_cell.angle_alpha   90.00
_cell.angle_beta   90.00
_cell.angle_gamma   90.00
#
_symmetry.space_group_name_H-M   'P 1'
#
loop_
_entity.id
_entity.type
_entity.pdbx_description
1 polymer ?
#
loop_
_entity_poly.entity_id
_entity_poly.type
_entity_poly.pdbx_seq_one_letter_code
_entity_poly.pdbx_strand_id
1 'polypeptide(L)'
;MKLFNALLSAGIFLLSVTGPVVNASEAKYERGVDEKADAEYDIQMGLAGLKQAANDPKLLAQLMQDLQDPKMMAEAKRMMESPEYKKQMKDLEKSKEFKDSMKKTAEMMKDPSTAARIQAQMEHMVKRGQDSMKKEAKNTMTEAMEAMGNPEAMKQAAELMKDPEFQKQMSEMAKDPSFKQYVSAMEEMMKDPATKAKVEAMRDQYKTAL
;
A
#
# COMPACT_ATOMS: atom_id res chain seq x y z
N MET A 1 -42.89 30.80 29.06
CA MET A 1 -43.44 30.33 30.35
C MET A 1 -44.47 29.23 30.07
N LYS A 2 -44.32 28.09 30.75
CA LYS A 2 -45.36 27.10 31.13
C LYS A 2 -45.93 26.25 29.97
N LEU A 3 -45.52 24.98 29.83
CA LEU A 3 -45.91 23.77 30.61
C LEU A 3 -47.26 23.20 30.16
N PHE A 4 -47.29 21.93 29.76
CA PHE A 4 -48.17 20.83 30.24
C PHE A 4 -48.06 19.66 29.21
N ASN A 5 -47.29 18.60 29.43
CA ASN A 5 -47.46 17.43 30.31
C ASN A 5 -48.68 16.53 30.03
N ALA A 6 -48.40 15.21 30.05
CA ALA A 6 -49.29 14.07 30.31
C ALA A 6 -50.17 13.60 29.14
N LEU A 7 -50.51 12.33 28.91
CA LEU A 7 -50.09 10.97 29.31
C LEU A 7 -51.18 10.05 28.69
N LEU A 8 -50.86 8.76 28.52
CA LEU A 8 -51.80 7.62 28.52
C LEU A 8 -52.77 7.43 27.34
N SER A 9 -52.56 6.34 26.60
CA SER A 9 -53.51 5.21 26.45
C SER A 9 -52.90 4.21 25.45
N ALA A 10 -52.20 3.16 25.86
CA ALA A 10 -52.76 1.87 26.28
C ALA A 10 -53.83 1.32 25.30
N GLY A 11 -53.43 0.41 24.41
CA GLY A 11 -54.36 -0.61 23.92
C GLY A 11 -54.14 -1.18 22.53
N ILE A 12 -53.89 -2.49 22.52
CA ILE A 12 -54.40 -3.50 21.57
C ILE A 12 -53.74 -3.59 20.18
N PHE A 13 -52.86 -4.58 19.97
CA PHE A 13 -53.25 -5.86 19.38
C PHE A 13 -52.04 -6.81 19.28
N LEU A 14 -52.08 -7.85 20.12
CA LEU A 14 -51.39 -9.12 19.88
C LEU A 14 -51.99 -9.73 18.60
N LEU A 15 -51.22 -9.77 17.52
CA LEU A 15 -51.42 -10.71 16.42
C LEU A 15 -50.14 -11.55 16.30
N SER A 16 -50.18 -12.64 17.05
CA SER A 16 -49.38 -13.84 16.84
C SER A 16 -49.56 -14.33 15.41
N VAL A 17 -48.62 -14.02 14.52
CA VAL A 17 -48.37 -14.80 13.32
C VAL A 17 -47.19 -15.70 13.62
N THR A 18 -47.52 -16.93 14.02
CA THR A 18 -46.60 -18.06 14.05
C THR A 18 -46.27 -18.45 12.61
N GLY A 19 -45.27 -17.78 12.04
CA GLY A 19 -44.46 -18.29 10.94
C GLY A 19 -43.03 -18.46 11.45
N PRO A 20 -42.25 -19.44 10.97
CA PRO A 20 -40.85 -19.53 11.34
C PRO A 20 -40.16 -18.28 10.83
N VAL A 21 -39.90 -17.34 11.75
CA VAL A 21 -38.90 -16.31 11.56
C VAL A 21 -37.60 -17.08 11.42
N VAL A 22 -37.16 -17.27 10.18
CA VAL A 22 -35.78 -17.61 9.90
C VAL A 22 -35.00 -16.41 10.43
N ASN A 23 -34.57 -16.56 11.67
CA ASN A 23 -33.68 -15.66 12.35
C ASN A 23 -32.39 -15.76 11.55
N ALA A 24 -32.26 -14.96 10.50
CA ALA A 24 -31.00 -14.67 9.86
C ALA A 24 -30.21 -13.88 10.90
N SER A 25 -29.64 -14.61 11.86
CA SER A 25 -28.54 -14.11 12.66
C SER A 25 -27.55 -13.52 11.66
N GLU A 26 -27.24 -12.23 11.80
CA GLU A 26 -25.98 -11.68 11.33
C GLU A 26 -24.87 -12.54 11.94
N ALA A 27 -24.54 -13.64 11.26
CA ALA A 27 -23.40 -14.44 11.61
C ALA A 27 -22.20 -13.54 11.34
N LYS A 28 -21.68 -12.92 12.42
CA LYS A 28 -20.36 -12.32 12.39
C LYS A 28 -19.43 -13.36 11.80
N TYR A 29 -18.82 -13.02 10.68
CA TYR A 29 -17.78 -13.85 10.08
C TYR A 29 -16.71 -14.14 11.15
N GLU A 30 -16.56 -15.42 11.50
CA GLU A 30 -15.55 -15.91 12.42
C GLU A 30 -14.49 -16.65 11.60
N ARG A 31 -13.30 -16.06 11.51
CA ARG A 31 -12.15 -16.62 10.80
C ARG A 31 -11.81 -18.01 11.37
N GLY A 32 -11.64 -18.99 10.51
CA GLY A 32 -11.17 -20.34 10.84
C GLY A 32 -12.28 -21.39 10.99
N VAL A 33 -13.56 -21.03 10.79
CA VAL A 33 -14.70 -21.95 10.89
C VAL A 33 -15.07 -22.54 9.52
N ASP A 34 -14.92 -21.76 8.45
CA ASP A 34 -15.18 -22.19 7.07
C ASP A 34 -14.05 -21.65 6.16
N GLU A 35 -13.17 -22.55 5.72
CA GLU A 35 -12.05 -22.23 4.82
C GLU A 35 -12.51 -21.51 3.54
N LYS A 36 -13.72 -21.80 3.07
CA LYS A 36 -14.26 -21.16 1.86
C LYS A 36 -14.73 -19.74 2.16
N ALA A 37 -15.41 -19.53 3.29
CA ALA A 37 -15.83 -18.20 3.72
C ALA A 37 -14.61 -17.32 4.03
N ASP A 38 -13.56 -17.90 4.61
CA ASP A 38 -12.30 -17.22 4.89
C ASP A 38 -11.60 -16.77 3.62
N ALA A 39 -11.48 -17.68 2.65
CA ALA A 39 -10.85 -17.37 1.38
C ALA A 39 -11.69 -16.36 0.57
N GLU A 40 -13.02 -16.39 0.65
CA GLU A 40 -13.88 -15.36 0.06
C GLU A 40 -13.69 -14.00 0.73
N TYR A 41 -13.58 -13.95 2.05
CA TYR A 41 -13.33 -12.73 2.82
C TYR A 41 -11.96 -12.12 2.49
N ASP A 42 -10.90 -12.93 2.44
CA ASP A 42 -9.55 -12.47 2.12
C ASP A 42 -9.45 -11.96 0.67
N ILE A 43 -10.15 -12.59 -0.27
CA ILE A 43 -10.27 -12.08 -1.66
C ILE A 43 -10.99 -10.74 -1.68
N GLN A 44 -12.11 -10.60 -0.96
CA GLN A 44 -12.85 -9.34 -0.90
C GLN A 44 -12.00 -8.22 -0.30
N MET A 45 -11.24 -8.52 0.76
CA MET A 45 -10.31 -7.57 1.38
C MET A 45 -9.20 -7.17 0.40
N GLY A 46 -8.61 -8.14 -0.31
CA GLY A 46 -7.60 -7.89 -1.34
C GLY A 46 -8.13 -7.01 -2.48
N LEU A 47 -9.33 -7.29 -2.98
CA LEU A 47 -10.00 -6.49 -4.00
C LEU A 47 -10.35 -5.08 -3.52
N ALA A 48 -10.77 -4.92 -2.26
CA ALA A 48 -11.02 -3.63 -1.66
C ALA A 48 -9.72 -2.80 -1.57
N GLY A 49 -8.61 -3.42 -1.14
CA GLY A 49 -7.29 -2.80 -1.13
C GLY A 49 -6.81 -2.39 -2.52
N LEU A 50 -6.98 -3.25 -3.53
CA LEU A 50 -6.67 -2.93 -4.92
C LEU A 50 -7.54 -1.79 -5.47
N LYS A 51 -8.83 -1.78 -5.14
CA LYS A 51 -9.73 -0.69 -5.52
C LYS A 51 -9.32 0.62 -4.86
N GLN A 52 -8.91 0.60 -3.60
CA GLN A 52 -8.40 1.78 -2.93
C GLN A 52 -7.09 2.27 -3.57
N ALA A 53 -6.15 1.37 -3.84
CA ALA A 53 -4.91 1.69 -4.54
C ALA A 53 -5.19 2.28 -5.93
N ALA A 54 -6.15 1.75 -6.69
CA ALA A 54 -6.52 2.28 -8.00
C ALA A 54 -7.10 3.71 -7.97
N ASN A 55 -7.61 4.16 -6.81
CA ASN A 55 -8.12 5.52 -6.64
C ASN A 55 -7.10 6.48 -6.02
N ASP A 56 -5.99 5.97 -5.49
CA ASP A 56 -4.92 6.76 -4.89
C ASP A 56 -3.64 6.61 -5.72
N PRO A 57 -3.21 7.66 -6.44
CA PRO A 57 -2.00 7.65 -7.25
C PRO A 57 -0.73 7.21 -6.50
N LYS A 58 -0.63 7.56 -5.21
CA LYS A 58 0.53 7.20 -4.38
C LYS A 58 0.50 5.73 -4.01
N LEU A 59 -0.65 5.21 -3.56
CA LEU A 59 -0.80 3.78 -3.26
C LEU A 59 -0.65 2.92 -4.52
N LEU A 60 -1.15 3.38 -5.68
CA LEU A 60 -0.94 2.69 -6.96
C LEU A 60 0.55 2.62 -7.31
N ALA A 61 1.26 3.74 -7.19
CA ALA A 61 2.68 3.79 -7.50
C ALA A 61 3.50 2.92 -6.53
N GLN A 62 3.18 2.95 -5.24
CA GLN A 62 3.79 2.07 -4.24
C GLN A 62 3.52 0.59 -4.55
N LEU A 63 2.27 0.22 -4.81
CA LEU A 63 1.89 -1.15 -5.19
C LEU A 63 2.65 -1.62 -6.44
N MET A 64 2.81 -0.75 -7.44
CA MET A 64 3.59 -1.08 -8.64
C MET A 64 5.08 -1.25 -8.34
N GLN A 65 5.65 -0.51 -7.39
CA GLN A 65 7.02 -0.71 -6.92
C GLN A 65 7.16 -2.01 -6.13
N ASP A 66 6.23 -2.30 -5.23
CA ASP A 66 6.22 -3.54 -4.44
C ASP A 66 6.10 -4.77 -5.35
N LEU A 67 5.30 -4.69 -6.41
CA LEU A 67 5.21 -5.75 -7.43
C LEU A 67 6.46 -5.89 -8.30
N GLN A 68 7.34 -4.88 -8.36
CA GLN A 68 8.63 -5.00 -9.04
C GLN A 68 9.65 -5.76 -8.19
N ASP A 69 9.42 -5.92 -6.88
CA ASP A 69 10.28 -6.75 -6.03
C ASP A 69 10.12 -8.23 -6.45
N PRO A 70 11.22 -8.89 -6.87
CA PRO A 70 11.18 -10.28 -7.33
C PRO A 70 10.73 -11.26 -6.24
N LYS A 71 10.97 -10.97 -4.95
CA LYS A 71 10.50 -11.80 -3.83
C LYS A 71 8.98 -11.70 -3.68
N MET A 72 8.45 -10.48 -3.72
CA MET A 72 7.01 -10.24 -3.66
C MET A 72 6.30 -10.83 -4.87
N MET A 73 6.87 -10.69 -6.07
CA MET A 73 6.35 -11.31 -7.29
C MET A 73 6.33 -12.84 -7.20
N ALA A 74 7.39 -13.45 -6.66
CA ALA A 74 7.47 -14.89 -6.47
C ALA A 74 6.44 -15.40 -5.45
N GLU A 75 6.23 -14.68 -4.36
CA GLU A 75 5.22 -15.01 -3.37
C GLU A 75 3.79 -14.81 -3.90
N ALA A 76 3.52 -13.69 -4.57
CA ALA A 76 2.25 -13.46 -5.23
C ALA A 76 1.95 -14.56 -6.25
N LYS A 77 2.96 -14.96 -7.05
CA LYS A 77 2.83 -16.07 -7.99
C LYS A 77 2.56 -17.40 -7.29
N ARG A 78 3.26 -17.69 -6.19
CA ARG A 78 3.00 -18.88 -5.36
C ARG A 78 1.57 -18.91 -4.85
N MET A 79 1.06 -17.76 -4.39
CA MET A 79 -0.32 -17.61 -3.93
C MET A 79 -1.33 -17.78 -5.07
N MET A 80 -1.07 -17.20 -6.24
CA MET A 80 -1.91 -17.39 -7.44
C MET A 80 -1.88 -18.82 -7.97
N GLU A 81 -0.79 -19.55 -7.72
CA GLU A 81 -0.64 -20.94 -8.10
C GLU A 81 -1.27 -21.92 -7.11
N SER A 82 -1.74 -21.44 -5.95
CA SER A 82 -2.36 -22.30 -4.94
C SER A 82 -3.64 -22.96 -5.49
N PRO A 83 -3.91 -24.22 -5.12
CA PRO A 83 -5.13 -24.91 -5.53
C PRO A 83 -6.41 -24.17 -5.13
N GLU A 84 -6.42 -23.53 -3.96
CA GLU A 84 -7.56 -22.80 -3.40
C GLU A 84 -7.85 -21.57 -4.25
N TYR A 85 -6.83 -20.77 -4.55
CA TYR A 85 -6.97 -19.59 -5.39
C TYR A 85 -7.39 -19.98 -6.81
N LYS A 86 -6.79 -21.02 -7.38
CA LYS A 86 -7.17 -21.54 -8.71
C LYS A 86 -8.63 -22.01 -8.75
N LYS A 87 -9.10 -22.67 -7.68
CA LYS A 87 -10.49 -23.13 -7.58
C LYS A 87 -11.44 -21.93 -7.52
N GLN A 88 -11.16 -20.96 -6.66
CA GLN A 88 -11.97 -19.75 -6.55
C GLN A 88 -11.96 -18.92 -7.84
N MET A 89 -10.81 -18.77 -8.49
CA MET A 89 -10.74 -18.09 -9.78
C MET A 89 -11.52 -18.82 -10.87
N LYS A 90 -11.52 -20.17 -10.89
CA LYS A 90 -12.36 -20.94 -11.83
C LYS A 90 -13.85 -20.76 -11.54
N ASP A 91 -14.25 -20.69 -10.28
CA ASP A 91 -15.64 -20.49 -9.90
C ASP A 91 -16.10 -19.06 -10.23
N LEU A 92 -15.24 -18.07 -9.98
CA LEU A 92 -15.43 -16.69 -10.41
C LEU A 92 -15.51 -16.59 -11.94
N GLU A 93 -14.61 -17.24 -12.67
CA GLU A 93 -14.59 -17.26 -14.14
C GLU A 93 -15.87 -17.87 -14.73
N LYS A 94 -16.45 -18.86 -14.06
CA LYS A 94 -17.73 -19.46 -14.46
C LYS A 94 -18.92 -18.56 -14.21
N SER A 95 -18.82 -17.62 -13.26
CA SER A 95 -19.91 -16.69 -12.94
C SER A 95 -20.29 -15.85 -14.16
N LYS A 96 -21.60 -15.58 -14.29
CA LYS A 96 -22.13 -14.83 -15.43
C LYS A 96 -21.63 -13.39 -15.38
N GLU A 97 -21.60 -12.82 -14.18
CA GLU A 97 -21.17 -11.46 -13.89
C GLU A 97 -19.71 -11.23 -14.32
N PHE A 98 -18.82 -12.18 -14.02
CA PHE A 98 -17.44 -12.09 -14.46
C PHE A 98 -17.31 -12.20 -15.98
N LYS A 99 -18.00 -13.16 -16.62
CA LYS A 99 -17.98 -13.31 -18.09
C LYS A 99 -18.50 -12.08 -18.80
N ASP A 100 -19.60 -11.50 -18.32
CA ASP A 100 -20.19 -10.28 -18.89
C ASP A 100 -19.24 -9.08 -18.69
N SER A 101 -18.62 -8.96 -17.52
CA SER A 101 -17.62 -7.92 -17.23
C SER A 101 -16.36 -8.07 -18.10
N MET A 102 -15.89 -9.30 -18.31
CA MET A 102 -14.73 -9.58 -19.17
C MET A 102 -15.03 -9.30 -20.63
N LYS A 103 -16.22 -9.64 -21.13
CA LYS A 103 -16.67 -9.27 -22.48
C LYS A 103 -16.69 -7.76 -22.67
N LYS A 104 -17.31 -7.03 -21.74
CA LYS A 104 -17.37 -5.57 -21.76
C LYS A 104 -15.96 -4.95 -21.73
N THR A 105 -15.08 -5.49 -20.89
CA THR A 105 -13.68 -5.04 -20.81
C THR A 105 -12.93 -5.31 -22.10
N ALA A 106 -13.09 -6.49 -22.68
CA ALA A 106 -12.48 -6.84 -23.95
C ALA A 106 -12.99 -5.96 -25.10
N GLU A 107 -14.28 -5.62 -25.13
CA GLU A 107 -14.85 -4.65 -26.09
C GLU A 107 -14.27 -3.25 -25.91
N MET A 108 -14.17 -2.77 -24.66
CA MET A 108 -13.52 -1.49 -24.36
C MET A 108 -12.04 -1.46 -24.75
N MET A 109 -11.29 -2.56 -24.58
CA MET A 109 -9.88 -2.63 -24.99
C MET A 109 -9.69 -2.77 -26.51
N LYS A 110 -10.67 -3.33 -27.22
CA LYS A 110 -10.66 -3.38 -28.69
C LYS A 110 -10.84 -2.02 -29.33
N ASP A 111 -11.46 -1.07 -28.61
CA ASP A 111 -11.50 0.32 -29.03
C ASP A 111 -10.15 1.00 -28.75
N PRO A 112 -9.36 1.36 -29.78
CA PRO A 112 -8.05 1.96 -29.62
C PRO A 112 -8.10 3.28 -28.86
N SER A 113 -9.20 4.04 -28.97
CA SER A 113 -9.36 5.32 -28.29
C SER A 113 -9.53 5.13 -26.79
N THR A 114 -10.31 4.12 -26.39
CA THR A 114 -10.50 3.74 -24.99
C THR A 114 -9.23 3.13 -24.40
N ALA A 115 -8.53 2.27 -25.14
CA ALA A 115 -7.23 1.73 -24.72
C ALA A 115 -6.19 2.85 -24.50
N ALA A 116 -6.07 3.78 -25.46
CA ALA A 116 -5.17 4.92 -25.33
C ALA A 116 -5.51 5.82 -24.13
N ARG A 117 -6.81 6.08 -23.90
CA ARG A 117 -7.27 6.85 -22.74
C ARG A 117 -6.93 6.16 -21.42
N ILE A 118 -7.14 4.85 -21.32
CA ILE A 118 -6.81 4.07 -20.11
C ILE A 118 -5.30 4.11 -19.87
N GLN A 119 -4.49 3.89 -20.90
CA GLN A 119 -3.03 3.95 -20.80
C GLN A 119 -2.55 5.33 -20.36
N ALA A 120 -3.06 6.40 -20.97
CA ALA A 120 -2.71 7.78 -20.60
C ALA A 120 -3.13 8.12 -19.17
N GLN A 121 -4.32 7.68 -18.75
CA GLN A 121 -4.80 7.88 -17.38
C GLN A 121 -3.92 7.13 -16.37
N MET A 122 -3.56 5.88 -16.67
CA MET A 122 -2.68 5.08 -15.82
C MET A 122 -1.28 5.70 -15.74
N GLU A 123 -0.68 6.06 -16.87
CA GLU A 123 0.63 6.72 -16.91
C GLU A 123 0.63 8.01 -16.10
N HIS A 124 -0.40 8.84 -16.26
CA HIS A 124 -0.54 10.08 -15.52
C HIS A 124 -0.74 9.85 -14.01
N MET A 125 -1.51 8.84 -13.60
CA MET A 125 -1.65 8.47 -12.19
C MET A 125 -0.33 7.98 -11.60
N VAL A 126 0.35 7.05 -12.29
CA VAL A 126 1.66 6.54 -11.85
C VAL A 126 2.67 7.68 -11.74
N LYS A 127 2.72 8.56 -12.74
CA LYS A 127 3.59 9.73 -12.74
C LYS A 127 3.28 10.68 -11.58
N ARG A 128 2.01 11.00 -11.32
CA ARG A 128 1.62 11.82 -10.15
C ARG A 128 2.00 11.16 -8.83
N GLY A 129 1.79 9.85 -8.71
CA GLY A 129 2.21 9.09 -7.53
C GLY A 129 3.71 9.17 -7.32
N GLN A 130 4.50 8.89 -8.37
CA GLN A 130 5.95 9.00 -8.35
C GLN A 130 6.44 10.41 -8.05
N ASP A 131 5.84 11.45 -8.63
CA ASP A 131 6.20 12.84 -8.39
C ASP A 131 5.88 13.25 -6.95
N SER A 132 4.74 12.80 -6.40
CA SER A 132 4.40 13.01 -4.99
C SER A 132 5.40 12.32 -4.06
N MET A 133 5.74 11.07 -4.34
CA MET A 133 6.75 10.32 -3.57
C MET A 133 8.13 10.96 -3.67
N LYS A 134 8.54 11.41 -4.87
CA LYS A 134 9.81 12.15 -5.06
C LYS A 134 9.82 13.46 -4.29
N LYS A 135 8.71 14.19 -4.25
CA LYS A 135 8.59 15.45 -3.51
C LYS A 135 8.69 15.21 -2.01
N GLU A 136 7.98 14.22 -1.48
CA GLU A 136 8.10 13.82 -0.08
C GLU A 136 9.50 13.33 0.25
N ALA A 137 10.06 12.43 -0.55
CA ALA A 137 11.42 11.93 -0.39
C ALA A 137 12.43 13.08 -0.42
N LYS A 138 12.26 14.07 -1.29
CA LYS A 138 13.12 15.27 -1.33
C LYS A 138 12.98 16.10 -0.06
N ASN A 139 11.79 16.27 0.48
CA ASN A 139 11.59 17.00 1.73
C ASN A 139 12.23 16.24 2.90
N THR A 140 11.93 14.96 3.05
CA THR A 140 12.54 14.09 4.08
C THR A 140 14.06 14.04 3.94
N MET A 141 14.58 13.97 2.71
CA MET A 141 16.03 13.99 2.46
C MET A 141 16.64 15.36 2.75
N THR A 142 15.92 16.45 2.52
CA THR A 142 16.35 17.81 2.89
C THR A 142 16.41 17.94 4.40
N GLU A 143 15.37 17.53 5.12
CA GLU A 143 15.35 17.49 6.59
C GLU A 143 16.46 16.60 7.15
N ALA A 144 16.69 15.43 6.56
CA ALA A 144 17.79 14.54 6.93
C ALA A 144 19.16 15.18 6.66
N MET A 145 19.33 15.89 5.53
CA MET A 145 20.56 16.64 5.23
C MET A 145 20.77 17.81 6.18
N GLU A 146 19.73 18.54 6.55
CA GLU A 146 19.79 19.62 7.54
C GLU A 146 20.14 19.08 8.93
N ALA A 147 19.54 17.95 9.32
CA ALA A 147 19.91 17.25 10.55
C ALA A 147 21.37 16.77 10.52
N MET A 148 21.88 16.26 9.39
CA MET A 148 23.30 15.92 9.24
C MET A 148 24.22 17.15 9.22
N GLY A 149 23.70 18.32 8.88
CA GLY A 149 24.42 19.60 9.03
C GLY A 149 24.52 20.07 10.48
N ASN A 150 23.74 19.49 11.40
CA ASN A 150 23.81 19.80 12.83
C ASN A 150 24.99 19.06 13.49
N PRO A 151 25.96 19.76 14.09
CA PRO A 151 27.11 19.16 14.75
C PRO A 151 26.75 18.18 15.88
N GLU A 152 25.67 18.45 16.62
CA GLU A 152 25.23 17.56 17.72
C GLU A 152 24.63 16.27 17.19
N ALA A 153 23.82 16.34 16.13
CA ALA A 153 23.25 15.16 15.48
C ALA A 153 24.36 14.32 14.82
N MET A 154 25.36 14.94 14.21
CA MET A 154 26.55 14.25 13.69
C MET A 154 27.37 13.57 14.79
N LYS A 155 27.53 14.22 15.95
CA LYS A 155 28.24 13.63 17.09
C LYS A 155 27.49 12.42 17.63
N GLN A 156 26.17 12.53 17.80
CA GLN A 156 25.33 11.39 18.20
C GLN A 156 25.37 10.26 17.15
N ALA A 157 25.28 10.59 15.86
CA ALA A 157 25.40 9.60 14.78
C ALA A 157 26.79 8.92 14.79
N ALA A 158 27.86 9.67 15.03
CA ALA A 158 29.21 9.13 15.14
C ALA A 158 29.41 8.24 16.39
N GLU A 159 28.73 8.55 17.50
CA GLU A 159 28.70 7.69 18.69
C GLU A 159 27.91 6.40 18.41
N LEU A 160 26.77 6.50 17.73
CA LEU A 160 25.97 5.35 17.31
C LEU A 160 26.71 4.45 16.32
N MET A 161 27.50 5.02 15.40
CA MET A 161 28.36 4.27 14.48
C MET A 161 29.51 3.53 15.17
N LYS A 162 29.90 3.93 16.38
CA LYS A 162 30.89 3.21 17.20
C LYS A 162 30.27 2.09 18.02
N ASP A 163 28.94 2.02 18.09
CA ASP A 163 28.24 0.97 18.80
C ASP A 163 28.42 -0.39 18.08
N PRO A 164 28.89 -1.45 18.77
CA PRO A 164 29.11 -2.76 18.17
C PRO A 164 27.83 -3.43 17.64
N GLU A 165 26.69 -3.25 18.30
CA GLU A 165 25.39 -3.79 17.86
C GLU A 165 24.94 -3.07 16.58
N PHE A 166 25.11 -1.75 16.53
CA PHE A 166 24.82 -0.99 15.32
C PHE A 166 25.73 -1.40 14.15
N GLN A 167 27.03 -1.59 14.37
CA GLN A 167 27.97 -2.06 13.34
C GLN A 167 27.59 -3.45 12.81
N LYS A 168 27.17 -4.35 13.72
CA LYS A 168 26.72 -5.69 13.35
C LYS A 168 25.44 -5.62 12.52
N GLN A 169 24.46 -4.83 12.93
CA GLN A 169 23.22 -4.62 12.19
C GLN A 169 23.46 -4.00 10.82
N MET A 170 24.36 -3.00 10.71
CA MET A 170 24.77 -2.42 9.44
C MET A 170 25.47 -3.44 8.52
N SER A 171 26.32 -4.31 9.08
CA SER A 171 26.98 -5.39 8.32
C SER A 171 25.99 -6.43 7.80
N GLU A 172 24.96 -6.76 8.58
CA GLU A 172 23.87 -7.64 8.15
C GLU A 172 23.02 -6.98 7.06
N MET A 173 22.67 -5.70 7.22
CA MET A 173 21.94 -4.92 6.22
C MET A 173 22.75 -4.76 4.92
N ALA A 174 24.08 -4.58 5.01
CA ALA A 174 24.96 -4.46 3.84
C ALA A 174 25.06 -5.74 3.01
N LYS A 175 24.71 -6.89 3.60
CA LYS A 175 24.59 -8.16 2.87
C LYS A 175 23.28 -8.27 2.10
N ASP A 176 22.29 -7.43 2.40
CA ASP A 176 21.02 -7.45 1.69
C ASP A 176 21.19 -6.93 0.24
N PRO A 177 20.72 -7.66 -0.78
CA PRO A 177 20.76 -7.21 -2.17
C PRO A 177 20.07 -5.85 -2.42
N SER A 178 19.00 -5.54 -1.67
CA SER A 178 18.30 -4.26 -1.76
C SER A 178 19.18 -3.10 -1.29
N PHE A 179 20.01 -3.32 -0.25
CA PHE A 179 20.97 -2.32 0.20
C PHE A 179 22.05 -2.02 -0.86
N LYS A 180 22.47 -3.02 -1.64
CA LYS A 180 23.38 -2.77 -2.78
C LYS A 180 22.77 -1.85 -3.84
N GLN A 181 21.48 -1.97 -4.11
CA GLN A 181 20.79 -1.06 -5.02
C GLN A 181 20.73 0.35 -4.45
N TYR A 182 20.46 0.48 -3.15
CA TYR A 182 20.49 1.76 -2.45
C TYR A 182 21.87 2.43 -2.52
N VAL A 183 22.94 1.69 -2.22
CA VAL A 183 24.33 2.20 -2.30
C VAL A 183 24.67 2.63 -3.73
N SER A 184 24.28 1.85 -4.73
CA SER A 184 24.52 2.17 -6.14
C SER A 184 23.79 3.45 -6.57
N ALA A 185 22.53 3.62 -6.15
CA ALA A 185 21.77 4.83 -6.42
C ALA A 185 22.37 6.06 -5.70
N MET A 186 22.88 5.87 -4.48
CA MET A 186 23.56 6.93 -3.72
C MET A 186 24.90 7.32 -4.38
N GLU A 187 25.68 6.36 -4.88
CA GLU A 187 26.88 6.62 -5.66
C GLU A 187 26.58 7.39 -6.96
N GLU A 188 25.49 7.05 -7.65
CA GLU A 188 25.06 7.76 -8.84
C GLU A 188 24.64 9.20 -8.53
N MET A 189 23.95 9.41 -7.40
CA MET A 189 23.61 10.74 -6.92
C MET A 189 24.84 11.56 -6.49
N MET A 190 25.87 10.94 -5.93
CA MET A 190 27.14 11.59 -5.58
C MET A 190 27.96 12.01 -6.79
N LYS A 191 27.70 11.42 -7.97
CA LYS A 191 28.25 11.88 -9.25
C LYS A 191 27.55 13.14 -9.76
N ASP A 192 26.36 13.46 -9.25
CA ASP A 192 25.67 14.71 -9.58
C ASP A 192 26.45 15.91 -8.99
N PRO A 193 26.84 16.91 -9.82
CA PRO A 193 27.63 18.05 -9.36
C PRO A 193 26.95 18.88 -8.27
N ALA A 194 25.62 18.98 -8.27
CA ALA A 194 24.89 19.77 -7.29
C ALA A 194 24.83 19.05 -5.94
N THR A 195 24.65 17.73 -5.95
CA THR A 195 24.73 16.90 -4.74
C THR A 195 26.15 16.93 -4.17
N LYS A 196 27.17 16.79 -5.02
CA LYS A 196 28.58 16.86 -4.62
C LYS A 196 28.92 18.19 -3.95
N ALA A 197 28.51 19.32 -4.53
CA ALA A 197 28.75 20.64 -3.95
C ALA A 197 28.11 20.80 -2.57
N LYS A 198 26.90 20.25 -2.36
CA LYS A 198 26.24 20.25 -1.04
C LYS A 198 27.01 19.41 -0.01
N VAL A 199 27.48 18.23 -0.40
CA VAL A 199 28.24 17.34 0.49
C VAL A 199 29.58 17.96 0.87
N GLU A 200 30.27 18.59 -0.09
CA GLU A 200 31.52 19.31 0.16
C GLU A 200 31.30 20.50 1.12
N ALA A 201 30.23 21.28 0.93
CA ALA A 201 29.87 22.37 1.85
C ALA A 201 29.61 21.87 3.29
N MET A 202 28.91 20.75 3.44
CA MET A 202 28.70 20.11 4.75
C MET A 202 30.02 19.63 5.39
N ARG A 203 30.90 19.01 4.60
CA ARG A 203 32.21 18.55 5.08
C ARG A 203 33.06 19.71 5.59
N ASP A 204 33.05 20.83 4.88
CA ASP A 204 33.86 21.99 5.24
C ASP A 204 33.28 22.68 6.49
N GLN A 205 31.96 22.77 6.64
CA GLN A 205 31.33 23.19 7.89
C GLN A 205 31.75 22.29 9.07
N TYR A 206 31.77 20.97 8.89
CA TYR A 206 32.18 20.04 9.93
C TYR A 206 33.63 20.20 10.36
N LYS A 207 34.56 20.35 9.41
CA LYS A 207 35.98 20.61 9.71
C LYS A 207 36.21 21.89 10.51
N THR A 208 35.30 22.85 10.37
CA THR A 208 35.39 24.15 11.06
C THR A 208 34.74 24.11 12.44
N ALA A 209 33.89 23.12 12.72
CA ALA A 209 33.16 22.94 13.98
C ALA A 209 33.82 21.95 14.96
N LEU A 210 34.83 21.20 14.52
CA LEU A 210 35.72 20.37 15.33
C LEU A 210 36.92 21.19 15.85
#